data_AF-A0A501XIJ8-F1
#
_entry.id   AF-A0A501XIJ8-F1
#
_cell.length_a   1.000
_cell.length_b   1.000
_cell.length_c   1.000
_cell.angle_alpha   90.00
_cell.angle_beta   90.00
_cell.angle_gamma   90.00
#
_symmetry.space_group_name_H-M   'P 1'
#
loop_
_entity.id
_entity.type
_entity.pdbx_description
1 polymer ?
#
loop_
_entity_poly.entity_id
_entity_poly.type
_entity_poly.pdbx_seq_one_letter_code
_entity_poly.pdbx_strand_id
1 'polypeptide(L)'
;MAWILGFRTRPGLDAARARSEAEGRLAGFRAAEIVLADDASGAVLRGVDGSVGLLLPLGDGWIARRLPVSALSWSGAGVTARLDEPMLRTAVLPLAVKPLWLEAAA
;
A
#
# COMPACT_ATOMS: atom_id res chain seq x y z
N MET A 1 23.78 14.50 17.64
CA MET A 1 23.98 13.29 18.46
C MET A 1 22.61 12.81 18.93
N ALA A 2 22.01 11.83 18.26
CA ALA A 2 20.75 11.19 18.70
C ALA A 2 20.70 9.76 18.13
N TRP A 3 21.46 8.86 18.76
CA TRP A 3 21.54 7.42 18.45
C TRP A 3 21.53 6.61 19.77
N ILE A 4 20.73 7.05 20.74
CA ILE A 4 20.54 6.37 22.02
C ILE A 4 19.04 6.06 22.07
N LEU A 5 18.70 4.80 22.35
CA LEU A 5 17.38 4.16 22.21
C LEU A 5 17.22 3.50 20.83
N GLY A 6 17.49 2.19 20.76
CA GLY A 6 17.41 1.33 19.58
C GLY A 6 16.00 1.14 19.01
N PHE A 7 15.27 2.22 18.78
CA PHE A 7 14.17 2.23 17.84
C PHE A 7 14.80 2.24 16.45
N ARG A 8 14.83 1.08 15.79
CA ARG A 8 14.93 1.07 14.32
C ARG A 8 13.79 1.95 13.83
N THR A 9 14.09 3.16 13.37
CA THR A 9 13.17 3.92 12.53
C THR A 9 12.77 2.98 11.40
N ARG A 10 11.49 2.58 11.36
CA ARG A 10 10.97 1.72 10.29
C ARG A 10 11.44 2.32 8.97
N PRO A 11 12.06 1.54 8.07
CA PRO A 11 12.49 2.08 6.79
C PRO A 11 11.28 2.70 6.10
N GLY A 12 11.39 3.95 5.66
CA GLY A 12 10.33 4.60 4.90
C GLY A 12 10.20 3.93 3.53
N LEU A 13 8.98 3.85 3.01
CA LEU A 13 8.70 3.31 1.70
C LEU A 13 8.77 4.41 0.63
N ASP A 14 9.72 4.30 -0.30
CA ASP A 14 9.74 5.10 -1.52
C ASP A 14 9.10 4.33 -2.71
N ALA A 15 8.92 5.00 -3.85
CA ALA A 15 8.26 4.41 -5.01
C ALA A 15 9.02 3.23 -5.64
N ALA A 16 10.36 3.28 -5.64
CA ALA A 16 11.19 2.21 -6.19
C ALA A 16 11.11 0.97 -5.30
N ARG A 17 11.15 1.17 -3.98
CA ARG A 17 10.98 0.11 -2.99
C ARG A 17 9.57 -0.45 -3.05
N ALA A 18 8.53 0.39 -3.11
CA ALA A 18 7.15 -0.05 -3.27
C ALA A 18 6.98 -0.94 -4.50
N ARG A 19 7.54 -0.54 -5.65
CA ARG A 19 7.53 -1.39 -6.85
C ARG A 19 8.19 -2.72 -6.60
N SER A 20 9.43 -2.72 -6.09
CA SER A 20 10.21 -3.93 -5.85
C SER A 20 9.52 -4.88 -4.87
N GLU A 21 8.97 -4.37 -3.77
CA GLU A 21 8.25 -5.16 -2.77
C GLU A 21 6.97 -5.77 -3.34
N ALA A 22 6.20 -4.99 -4.10
CA ALA A 22 4.96 -5.47 -4.71
C ALA A 22 5.23 -6.52 -5.80
N GLU A 23 6.12 -6.24 -6.75
CA GLU A 23 6.44 -7.18 -7.83
C GLU A 23 7.15 -8.44 -7.34
N GLY A 24 7.95 -8.33 -6.27
CA GLY A 24 8.61 -9.48 -5.65
C GLY A 24 7.68 -10.38 -4.84
N ARG A 25 6.52 -9.88 -4.38
CA ARG A 25 5.57 -10.63 -3.53
C ARG A 25 4.29 -11.03 -4.24
N LEU A 26 3.88 -10.28 -5.26
CA LEU A 26 2.66 -10.54 -6.01
C LEU A 26 3.02 -11.20 -7.35
N ALA A 27 2.81 -12.51 -7.43
CA ALA A 27 3.12 -13.29 -8.63
C ALA A 27 2.47 -12.67 -9.89
N GLY A 28 3.29 -12.42 -10.91
CA GLY A 28 2.87 -11.82 -12.18
C GLY A 28 2.45 -10.34 -12.10
N PHE A 29 2.60 -9.68 -10.95
CA PHE A 29 2.28 -8.26 -10.83
C PHE A 29 3.36 -7.39 -11.48
N ARG A 30 2.91 -6.33 -12.15
CA ARG A 30 3.76 -5.28 -12.72
C ARG A 30 3.15 -3.94 -12.40
N ALA A 31 3.84 -3.12 -11.60
CA ALA A 31 3.27 -1.85 -11.15
C ALA A 31 3.32 -0.82 -12.28
N ALA A 32 2.16 -0.29 -12.67
CA ALA A 32 2.02 0.82 -13.60
C ALA A 32 2.01 2.16 -12.87
N GLU A 33 1.20 2.26 -11.81
CA GLU A 33 1.04 3.47 -11.00
C GLU A 33 1.25 3.15 -9.52
N ILE A 34 1.83 4.09 -8.77
CA ILE A 34 2.18 3.91 -7.35
C ILE A 34 1.77 5.18 -6.60
N VAL A 35 1.00 5.00 -5.53
CA VAL A 35 0.62 6.07 -4.62
C VAL A 35 1.07 5.68 -3.22
N LEU A 36 2.03 6.45 -2.69
CA LEU A 36 2.62 6.21 -1.37
C LEU A 36 1.73 6.82 -0.28
N ALA A 37 1.71 6.18 0.88
CA ALA A 37 1.16 6.77 2.09
C ALA A 37 1.94 8.04 2.49
N ASP A 38 1.25 9.03 3.05
CA ASP A 38 1.85 10.31 3.46
C ASP A 38 2.94 10.13 4.53
N ASP A 39 2.78 9.10 5.37
CA ASP A 39 3.71 8.71 6.41
C ASP A 39 4.78 7.70 5.93
N ALA A 40 4.83 7.44 4.62
CA ALA A 40 5.69 6.45 3.98
C ALA A 40 5.57 5.02 4.57
N SER A 41 4.46 4.70 5.25
CA SER A 41 4.26 3.39 5.89
C SER A 41 3.85 2.29 4.90
N GLY A 42 3.30 2.66 3.75
CA GLY A 42 2.71 1.72 2.79
C GLY A 42 2.45 2.38 1.44
N ALA A 43 1.84 1.62 0.53
CA ALA A 43 1.46 2.12 -0.79
C ALA A 43 0.25 1.39 -1.35
N VAL A 44 -0.47 2.07 -2.24
CA VAL A 44 -1.44 1.45 -3.15
C VAL A 44 -0.87 1.51 -4.57
N LEU A 45 -0.92 0.40 -5.28
CA LEU A 45 -0.36 0.25 -6.62
C LEU A 45 -1.43 -0.21 -7.59
N ARG A 46 -1.42 0.33 -8.80
CA ARG A 46 -2.19 -0.20 -9.92
C ARG A 46 -1.28 -1.00 -10.84
N GLY A 47 -1.65 -2.23 -11.14
CA GLY A 47 -0.98 -3.10 -12.08
C GLY A 47 -1.24 -2.70 -13.53
N VAL A 48 -0.34 -3.07 -14.45
CA VAL A 48 -0.51 -2.89 -15.90
C VAL A 48 -1.77 -3.60 -16.42
N ASP A 49 -2.14 -4.72 -15.81
CA ASP A 49 -3.36 -5.50 -16.09
C ASP A 49 -4.63 -4.94 -15.43
N GLY A 50 -4.53 -3.79 -14.76
CA GLY A 50 -5.61 -3.18 -14.00
C GLY A 50 -5.83 -3.79 -12.61
N SER A 51 -5.04 -4.79 -12.20
CA SER A 51 -5.11 -5.32 -10.83
C SER A 51 -4.64 -4.28 -9.81
N VAL A 52 -5.05 -4.42 -8.55
CA VAL A 52 -4.60 -3.52 -7.48
C VAL A 52 -3.72 -4.27 -6.51
N GLY A 53 -2.58 -3.67 -6.18
CA GLY A 53 -1.67 -4.09 -5.13
C GLY A 53 -1.76 -3.15 -3.93
N LEU A 54 -1.68 -3.72 -2.73
CA LEU A 54 -1.62 -3.00 -1.47
C LEU A 54 -0.37 -3.42 -0.71
N LEU A 55 0.44 -2.46 -0.28
CA LEU A 55 1.56 -2.66 0.63
C LEU A 55 1.22 -2.15 2.02
N LEU A 56 1.38 -3.02 3.01
CA LEU A 56 1.11 -2.72 4.41
C LEU A 56 2.34 -3.01 5.27
N PRO A 57 2.63 -2.18 6.28
CA PRO A 57 3.72 -2.44 7.21
C PRO A 57 3.42 -3.70 8.04
N LEU A 58 4.40 -4.60 8.13
CA LEU A 58 4.37 -5.77 9.02
C LEU A 58 5.76 -5.98 9.62
N GLY A 59 5.89 -5.76 10.93
CA GLY A 59 7.17 -5.84 11.63
C GLY A 59 8.18 -4.83 11.07
N ASP A 60 9.32 -5.34 10.60
CA ASP A 60 10.43 -4.58 10.02
C ASP A 60 10.33 -4.39 8.49
N GLY A 61 9.22 -4.80 7.86
CA GLY A 61 9.04 -4.73 6.41
C GLY A 61 7.59 -4.57 5.99
N TRP A 62 7.28 -5.07 4.78
CA TRP A 62 5.94 -4.97 4.19
C TRP A 62 5.41 -6.31 3.71
N ILE A 63 4.10 -6.47 3.86
CA ILE A 63 3.34 -7.46 3.11
C ILE A 63 2.72 -6.82 1.88
N ALA A 64 2.55 -7.63 0.83
CA ALA A 64 1.79 -7.25 -0.35
C ALA A 64 0.51 -8.07 -0.43
N ARG A 65 -0.58 -7.42 -0.83
CA ARG A 65 -1.86 -8.06 -1.12
C ARG A 65 -2.40 -7.59 -2.45
N ARG A 66 -2.88 -8.54 -3.27
CA ARG A 66 -3.67 -8.22 -4.46
C ARG A 66 -5.13 -8.13 -4.04
N LEU A 67 -5.81 -7.07 -4.46
CA LEU A 67 -7.21 -6.81 -4.10
C LEU A 67 -8.00 -6.43 -5.36
N PRO A 68 -9.31 -6.70 -5.41
CA PRO A 68 -10.19 -6.07 -6.39
C PRO A 68 -10.36 -4.58 -6.07
N VAL A 69 -10.58 -3.74 -7.08
CA VAL A 69 -10.79 -2.30 -6.86
C VAL A 69 -12.00 -2.03 -5.94
N SER A 70 -13.03 -2.88 -6.01
CA SER A 70 -14.23 -2.80 -5.15
C SER A 70 -13.96 -3.06 -3.67
N ALA A 71 -12.79 -3.60 -3.30
CA ALA A 71 -12.37 -3.73 -1.92
C ALA A 71 -11.74 -2.44 -1.36
N LEU A 72 -11.51 -1.44 -2.22
CA LEU A 72 -11.00 -0.14 -1.80
C LEU A 72 -12.14 0.87 -1.69
N SER A 73 -12.12 1.65 -0.63
CA SER A 73 -12.95 2.84 -0.46
C SER A 73 -12.08 4.04 -0.14
N TRP A 74 -12.43 5.18 -0.74
CA TRP A 74 -11.80 6.45 -0.40
C TRP A 74 -12.61 7.15 0.70
N SER A 75 -11.90 7.66 1.69
CA SER A 75 -12.42 8.63 2.65
C SER A 75 -11.50 9.85 2.63
N GLY A 76 -11.96 11.01 3.08
CA GLY A 76 -11.11 12.22 3.13
C GLY A 76 -9.81 12.07 3.91
N ALA A 77 -9.63 10.98 4.67
CA ALA A 77 -8.42 10.63 5.42
C ALA A 77 -7.51 9.60 4.71
N GLY A 78 -7.86 9.15 3.49
CA GLY A 78 -7.08 8.20 2.70
C GLY A 78 -7.89 6.99 2.20
N VAL A 79 -7.19 5.90 1.89
CA VAL A 79 -7.81 4.66 1.39
C VAL A 79 -8.05 3.69 2.54
N THR A 80 -9.26 3.17 2.62
CA THR A 80 -9.57 1.95 3.37
C THR A 80 -9.61 0.77 2.40
N ALA A 81 -8.87 -0.29 2.71
CA ALA A 81 -8.89 -1.53 1.98
C ALA A 81 -9.54 -2.61 2.84
N ARG A 82 -10.59 -3.27 2.33
CA ARG A 82 -11.10 -4.50 2.93
C ARG A 82 -10.20 -5.65 2.51
N LEU A 83 -9.65 -6.37 3.48
CA LEU A 83 -8.90 -7.60 3.20
C LEU A 83 -9.81 -8.74 3.65
N ASP A 84 -10.09 -9.67 2.75
CA ASP A 84 -10.94 -10.84 3.03
C ASP A 84 -10.17 -11.88 3.88
N GLU A 85 -9.41 -11.42 4.88
CA GLU A 85 -8.58 -12.18 5.80
C GLU A 85 -9.16 -12.08 7.22
N PRO A 86 -9.41 -13.20 7.93
CA PRO A 86 -10.05 -13.20 9.25
C PRO A 86 -9.38 -12.31 10.29
N MET A 87 -8.05 -12.19 10.23
CA MET A 87 -7.23 -11.42 11.17
C MET A 87 -6.93 -9.99 10.69
N LEU A 88 -7.29 -9.64 9.46
CA LEU A 88 -6.91 -8.38 8.81
C LEU A 88 -8.10 -7.81 8.04
N ARG A 89 -9.27 -7.66 8.67
CA ARG A 89 -10.52 -7.32 7.96
C ARG A 89 -10.45 -6.02 7.17
N THR A 90 -9.72 -5.03 7.69
CA THR A 90 -9.57 -3.71 7.07
C THR A 90 -8.18 -3.16 7.33
N ALA A 91 -7.61 -2.48 6.33
CA ALA A 91 -6.41 -1.67 6.47
C ALA A 91 -6.68 -0.24 6.02
N VAL A 92 -6.08 0.74 6.69
CA VAL A 92 -6.19 2.15 6.34
C VAL A 92 -4.80 2.67 5.97
N LEU A 93 -4.68 3.29 4.80
CA LEU A 93 -3.50 4.05 4.41
C LEU A 93 -3.84 5.54 4.36
N PRO A 94 -3.10 6.39 5.08
CA PRO A 94 -3.22 7.83 4.93
C PRO A 94 -2.65 8.23 3.57
N LEU A 95 -3.50 8.74 2.69
CA LEU A 95 -3.09 9.23 1.36
C LEU A 95 -3.60 10.65 1.21
N ALA A 96 -2.72 11.57 0.82
CA ALA A 96 -3.08 12.98 0.61
C ALA A 96 -3.95 13.17 -0.65
N VAL A 97 -3.77 12.30 -1.65
CA VAL A 97 -4.41 12.44 -2.95
C VAL A 97 -5.10 11.15 -3.35
N LYS A 98 -6.38 11.27 -3.72
CA LYS A 98 -7.16 10.16 -4.28
C LYS A 98 -6.57 9.77 -5.64
N PRO A 99 -6.19 8.51 -5.87
CA PRO A 99 -5.76 8.06 -7.18
C PRO A 99 -6.92 8.15 -8.19
N LEU A 100 -6.69 8.73 -9.37
CA LEU A 100 -7.75 8.92 -10.38
C LEU A 100 -8.41 7.61 -10.81
N TRP A 101 -7.64 6.51 -10.87
CA TRP A 101 -8.14 5.19 -11.22
C TRP A 101 -9.04 4.56 -10.15
N LEU A 102 -9.06 5.12 -8.93
CA LEU A 102 -9.94 4.69 -7.84
C LEU A 102 -11.36 5.30 -7.98
N GLU A 103 -11.55 6.30 -8.84
CA GLU A 103 -12.87 6.89 -9.13
C GLU A 103 -13.78 5.93 -9.90
N ALA A 104 -13.21 5.08 -10.76
CA ALA A 104 -13.96 4.25 -11.70
C ALA A 104 -14.66 3.02 -11.09
N ALA A 105 -14.60 2.86 -9.77
CA ALA A 105 -15.12 1.69 -9.06
C ALA A 105 -16.24 2.00 -8.04
N ALA A 106 -16.68 3.25 -7.96
CA ALA A 106 -17.81 3.69 -7.14
C ALA A 106 -19.13 3.66 -7.92
#